data_AF-A0AAW2WWU3-F1
#
_entry.id   AF-A0AAW2WWU3-F1
#
_cell.length_a   1.000
_cell.length_b   1.000
_cell.length_c   1.000
_cell.angle_alpha   90.00
_cell.angle_beta   90.00
_cell.angle_gamma   90.00
#
_symmetry.space_group_name_H-M   'P 1'
#
loop_
_entity.id
_entity.type
_entity.pdbx_description
1 polymer ?
#
loop_
_entity_poly.entity_id
_entity_poly.type
_entity_poly.pdbx_seq_one_letter_code
_entity_poly.pdbx_strand_id
1 'polypeptide(L)'
;MGVFAVDTLDLSDIQWSPDDSAIVIWDSPLEYKVLIYSPDGRCLSKYQAYESGLGVKSVSWSPCSQFLAVGSYDQMIRVLNHLTWKVFAEFTHLSTVRGPCAAAVFKEVDEPLQLDMSELSLSDEFAKRSA
;
A
#
# COMPACT_ATOMS: atom_id res chain seq x y z
N MET A 1 0.13 -32.13 -13.59
CA MET A 1 0.46 -30.78 -13.06
C MET A 1 0.24 -29.82 -14.21
N GLY A 2 -0.86 -29.08 -14.20
CA GLY A 2 -1.17 -28.14 -15.28
C GLY A 2 -0.46 -26.81 -15.05
N VAL A 3 0.07 -26.21 -16.11
CA VAL A 3 0.58 -24.83 -16.10
C VAL A 3 -0.49 -23.96 -16.78
N PHE A 4 -0.88 -22.87 -16.13
CA PHE A 4 -1.83 -21.92 -16.70
C PHE A 4 -1.21 -20.52 -16.69
N ALA A 5 -1.42 -19.78 -17.77
CA ALA A 5 -0.95 -18.42 -17.89
C ALA A 5 -1.86 -17.48 -17.08
N VAL A 6 -1.24 -16.50 -16.45
CA VAL A 6 -1.90 -15.47 -15.67
C VAL A 6 -1.88 -14.16 -16.45
N ASP A 7 -3.00 -13.45 -16.47
CA ASP A 7 -3.17 -12.18 -17.19
C ASP A 7 -2.70 -10.98 -16.33
N THR A 8 -1.44 -11.01 -15.93
CA THR A 8 -0.75 -9.94 -15.19
C THR A 8 0.46 -9.44 -15.96
N LEU A 9 0.79 -8.16 -15.82
CA LEU A 9 2.04 -7.61 -16.32
C LEU A 9 3.21 -7.92 -15.39
N ASP A 10 3.03 -7.76 -14.08
CA ASP A 10 4.01 -8.11 -13.05
C ASP A 10 3.28 -8.53 -11.76
N LEU A 11 3.13 -9.85 -11.59
CA LEU A 11 2.43 -10.46 -10.46
C LEU A 11 3.16 -10.10 -9.16
N SER A 12 2.57 -9.19 -8.40
CA SER A 12 3.22 -8.63 -7.22
C SER A 12 3.14 -9.57 -6.02
N ASP A 13 2.00 -10.23 -5.83
CA ASP A 13 1.80 -11.14 -4.70
C ASP A 13 0.58 -12.07 -4.90
N ILE A 14 0.38 -12.99 -3.94
CA ILE A 14 -0.60 -14.06 -3.94
C ILE A 14 -1.13 -14.36 -2.53
N GLN A 15 -2.42 -14.70 -2.42
CA GLN A 15 -3.02 -15.22 -1.18
C GLN A 15 -4.06 -16.31 -1.45
N TRP A 16 -4.01 -17.36 -0.64
CA TRP A 16 -5.09 -18.34 -0.54
C TRP A 16 -6.26 -17.78 0.26
N SER A 17 -7.48 -18.15 -0.15
CA SER A 17 -8.65 -17.94 0.70
C SER A 17 -8.58 -18.87 1.91
N PRO A 18 -9.06 -18.45 3.10
CA PRO A 18 -8.99 -19.29 4.30
C PRO A 18 -9.80 -20.58 4.25
N ASP A 19 -10.69 -20.73 3.27
CA ASP A 19 -11.49 -21.93 2.99
C ASP A 19 -10.93 -22.80 1.84
N ASP A 20 -9.72 -22.49 1.37
CA ASP A 20 -8.98 -23.18 0.30
C ASP A 20 -9.71 -23.24 -1.06
N SER A 21 -10.80 -22.48 -1.24
CA SER A 21 -11.64 -22.53 -2.44
C SER A 21 -11.14 -21.60 -3.56
N ALA A 22 -10.32 -20.61 -3.24
CA ALA A 22 -9.81 -19.63 -4.18
C ALA A 22 -8.38 -19.19 -3.88
N ILE A 23 -7.71 -18.74 -4.92
CA ILE A 23 -6.40 -18.10 -4.89
C ILE A 23 -6.58 -16.72 -5.51
N VAL A 24 -6.21 -15.68 -4.76
CA VAL A 24 -6.18 -14.31 -5.23
C VAL A 24 -4.74 -13.93 -5.55
N ILE A 25 -4.57 -13.23 -6.65
CA ILE A 25 -3.32 -12.56 -7.01
C ILE A 25 -3.63 -11.15 -7.48
N TRP A 26 -2.62 -10.28 -7.46
CA TRP A 26 -2.75 -8.94 -8.01
C TRP A 26 -1.49 -8.51 -8.73
N ASP A 27 -1.68 -7.59 -9.66
CA ASP A 27 -0.65 -7.04 -10.53
C ASP A 27 0.14 -5.94 -9.84
N SER A 28 1.01 -5.29 -10.61
CA SER A 28 1.93 -4.26 -10.16
C SER A 28 1.24 -3.05 -9.53
N PRO A 29 1.97 -2.24 -8.74
CA PRO A 29 1.49 -0.94 -8.26
C PRO A 29 1.09 0.06 -9.37
N LEU A 30 1.32 -0.24 -10.65
CA LEU A 30 0.97 0.58 -11.81
C LEU A 30 -0.23 0.04 -12.60
N GLU A 31 -0.78 -1.11 -12.20
CA GLU A 31 -1.87 -1.78 -12.91
C GLU A 31 -2.92 -2.29 -11.93
N TYR A 32 -4.17 -1.84 -12.08
CA TYR A 32 -5.24 -2.27 -11.19
C TYR A 32 -5.87 -3.57 -11.70
N LYS A 33 -5.22 -4.70 -11.43
CA LYS A 33 -5.80 -6.02 -11.70
C LYS A 33 -5.72 -6.90 -10.46
N VAL A 34 -6.88 -7.40 -10.04
CA VAL A 34 -7.01 -8.49 -9.08
C VAL A 34 -7.61 -9.67 -9.82
N LEU A 35 -6.92 -10.79 -9.82
CA LEU A 35 -7.39 -12.01 -10.47
C LEU A 35 -7.68 -13.05 -9.40
N ILE A 36 -8.79 -13.75 -9.58
CA ILE A 36 -9.24 -14.79 -8.68
C ILE A 36 -9.28 -16.10 -9.46
N TYR A 37 -8.59 -17.09 -8.93
CA TYR A 37 -8.49 -18.43 -9.50
C TYR A 37 -9.05 -19.47 -8.54
N SER A 38 -9.61 -20.53 -9.08
CA SER A 38 -9.79 -21.77 -8.30
C SER A 38 -8.45 -22.53 -8.24
N PRO A 39 -8.26 -23.41 -7.25
CA PRO A 39 -7.04 -24.22 -7.12
C PRO A 39 -6.72 -25.11 -8.32
N ASP A 40 -7.72 -25.41 -9.15
CA ASP A 40 -7.56 -26.16 -10.41
C ASP A 40 -7.10 -25.29 -11.60
N GLY A 41 -6.88 -23.99 -11.39
CA GLY A 41 -6.33 -23.04 -12.36
C GLY A 41 -7.35 -22.29 -13.21
N ARG A 42 -8.66 -22.43 -12.95
CA ARG A 42 -9.68 -21.66 -13.68
C ARG A 42 -9.75 -20.24 -13.14
N CYS A 43 -9.78 -19.26 -14.03
CA CYS A 43 -10.03 -17.87 -13.64
C CYS A 43 -11.52 -17.71 -13.31
N LEU A 44 -11.82 -17.52 -12.02
CA LEU A 44 -13.17 -17.35 -11.50
C LEU A 44 -13.67 -15.92 -11.74
N SER A 45 -12.80 -14.94 -11.57
CA SER A 45 -13.14 -13.54 -11.75
C SER A 45 -11.90 -12.69 -12.02
N LYS A 46 -12.12 -11.57 -12.70
CA LYS A 46 -11.16 -10.50 -12.90
C LYS A 46 -11.79 -9.22 -12.37
N TYR A 47 -11.12 -8.58 -11.44
CA TYR A 47 -11.59 -7.34 -10.85
C TYR A 47 -10.62 -6.21 -11.17
N GLN A 48 -11.18 -5.13 -11.72
CA GLN A 48 -10.48 -3.93 -12.10
C GLN A 48 -11.37 -2.73 -11.75
N ALA A 49 -10.88 -1.83 -10.89
CA ALA A 49 -11.64 -0.64 -10.50
C ALA A 49 -11.65 0.44 -11.62
N TYR A 50 -10.60 0.46 -12.46
CA TYR A 50 -10.43 1.37 -13.59
C TYR A 50 -9.37 0.84 -14.56
N GLU A 51 -9.42 1.30 -15.81
CA GLU A 51 -8.62 0.77 -16.92
C GLU A 51 -7.11 1.00 -16.80
N SER A 52 -6.68 2.10 -16.17
CA SER A 52 -5.25 2.43 -16.03
C SER A 52 -5.02 3.37 -14.85
N GLY A 53 -3.86 3.26 -14.20
CA GLY A 53 -3.44 4.19 -13.16
C GLY A 53 -2.81 3.50 -11.96
N LEU A 54 -3.31 3.83 -10.77
CA LEU A 54 -2.74 3.34 -9.52
C LEU A 54 -3.12 1.87 -9.29
N GLY A 55 -2.18 1.04 -8.85
CA GLY A 55 -2.42 -0.39 -8.67
C GLY A 55 -2.95 -0.76 -7.29
N VAL A 56 -2.91 -2.07 -7.03
CA VAL A 56 -3.25 -2.66 -5.74
C VAL A 56 -2.04 -2.57 -4.82
N LYS A 57 -2.26 -2.14 -3.57
CA LYS A 57 -1.21 -2.04 -2.56
C LYS A 57 -1.17 -3.28 -1.65
N SER A 58 -2.34 -3.80 -1.31
CA SER A 58 -2.47 -4.91 -0.38
C SER A 58 -3.81 -5.59 -0.53
N VAL A 59 -3.84 -6.89 -0.29
CA VAL A 59 -5.08 -7.66 -0.21
C VAL A 59 -5.13 -8.41 1.12
N SER A 60 -6.33 -8.55 1.68
CA SER A 60 -6.57 -9.36 2.88
C SER A 60 -7.92 -10.05 2.79
N TRP A 61 -7.89 -11.36 3.00
CA TRP A 61 -9.10 -12.15 3.21
C TRP A 61 -9.76 -11.85 4.55
N SER A 62 -11.09 -11.92 4.60
CA SER A 62 -11.79 -12.01 5.87
C SER A 62 -11.55 -13.39 6.49
N PRO A 63 -11.39 -13.52 7.83
CA PRO A 63 -11.15 -14.81 8.47
C PRO A 63 -12.28 -15.85 8.26
N CYS A 64 -13.48 -15.38 7.92
CA CYS A 64 -14.63 -16.23 7.59
C CYS A 64 -14.77 -16.54 6.08
N SER A 65 -13.79 -16.15 5.26
CA SER A 65 -13.75 -16.31 3.80
C SER A 65 -14.91 -15.66 3.01
N GLN A 66 -15.78 -14.89 3.66
CA GLN A 66 -16.94 -14.27 2.99
C GLN A 66 -16.57 -13.04 2.15
N PHE A 67 -15.45 -12.39 2.48
CA PHE A 67 -15.07 -11.12 1.87
C PHE A 67 -13.58 -11.06 1.60
N LEU A 68 -13.24 -10.29 0.56
CA LEU A 68 -11.88 -9.94 0.20
C LEU A 68 -11.74 -8.43 0.24
N ALA A 69 -10.83 -7.90 1.07
CA ALA A 69 -10.51 -6.49 1.11
C ALA A 69 -9.31 -6.19 0.21
N VAL A 70 -9.46 -5.22 -0.70
CA VAL A 70 -8.43 -4.75 -1.63
C VAL A 70 -8.11 -3.30 -1.30
N GLY A 71 -6.93 -3.09 -0.71
CA GLY A 71 -6.36 -1.78 -0.42
C GLY A 71 -5.55 -1.26 -1.61
N SER A 72 -5.82 -0.04 -2.02
CA SER A 72 -5.39 0.50 -3.32
C SER A 72 -4.61 1.80 -3.14
N TYR A 73 -3.74 2.13 -4.10
CA TYR A 73 -2.97 3.38 -4.05
C TYR A 73 -3.82 4.64 -4.32
N ASP A 74 -5.04 4.48 -4.84
CA ASP A 74 -6.04 5.54 -5.05
C ASP A 74 -6.75 5.99 -3.76
N GLN A 75 -6.24 5.60 -2.58
CA GLN A 75 -6.82 5.91 -1.28
C GLN A 75 -8.18 5.25 -1.03
N MET A 76 -8.54 4.20 -1.79
CA MET A 76 -9.74 3.42 -1.59
C MET A 76 -9.43 2.02 -1.04
N ILE A 77 -10.37 1.50 -0.26
CA ILE A 77 -10.48 0.09 0.09
C ILE A 77 -11.76 -0.41 -0.54
N ARG A 78 -11.66 -1.48 -1.32
CA ARG A 78 -12.81 -2.12 -1.95
C ARG A 78 -12.97 -3.52 -1.42
N VAL A 79 -14.16 -3.85 -0.95
CA VAL A 79 -14.49 -5.14 -0.37
C VAL A 79 -15.32 -5.91 -1.37
N LEU A 80 -14.83 -7.06 -1.80
CA LEU A 80 -15.51 -7.96 -2.72
C LEU A 80 -16.19 -9.07 -1.94
N ASN A 81 -17.37 -9.48 -2.39
CA ASN A 81 -18.04 -10.68 -1.88
C ASN A 81 -17.41 -11.94 -2.50
N HIS A 82 -17.09 -12.94 -1.68
CA HIS A 82 -16.43 -14.16 -2.13
C HIS A 82 -17.25 -15.00 -3.14
N LEU A 83 -18.59 -15.06 -3.01
CA LEU A 83 -19.41 -15.88 -3.90
C LEU A 83 -19.60 -15.27 -5.28
N THR A 84 -19.72 -13.95 -5.33
CA THR A 84 -20.07 -13.23 -6.57
C THR A 84 -18.90 -12.48 -7.18
N TRP A 85 -17.84 -12.25 -6.41
CA TRP A 85 -16.68 -11.39 -6.74
C TRP A 85 -17.06 -9.97 -7.16
N LYS A 86 -18.25 -9.52 -6.75
CA LYS A 86 -18.71 -8.15 -6.95
C LYS A 86 -18.34 -7.29 -5.75
N VAL A 87 -18.15 -6.00 -6.00
CA VAL A 87 -17.94 -5.00 -4.95
C VAL A 87 -19.16 -4.98 -4.05
N PHE A 88 -18.95 -5.29 -2.78
CA PHE A 88 -19.92 -5.20 -1.71
C PHE A 88 -19.89 -3.81 -1.05
N ALA A 89 -18.70 -3.27 -0.84
CA ALA A 89 -18.51 -1.96 -0.22
C ALA A 89 -17.23 -1.28 -0.69
N GLU A 90 -17.23 0.05 -0.65
CA GLU A 90 -16.06 0.88 -0.87
C GLU A 90 -15.88 1.83 0.31
N PHE A 91 -14.64 2.02 0.74
CA PHE A 91 -14.24 2.92 1.81
C PHE A 91 -13.14 3.83 1.31
N THR A 92 -13.27 5.13 1.56
CA THR A 92 -12.27 6.12 1.19
C THR A 92 -11.44 6.51 2.40
N HIS A 93 -10.12 6.52 2.26
CA HIS A 93 -9.25 7.13 3.25
C HIS A 93 -9.40 8.65 3.18
N LEU A 94 -9.96 9.25 4.24
CA LEU A 94 -10.13 10.69 4.31
C LEU A 94 -8.77 11.38 4.45
N SER A 95 -8.46 12.31 3.56
CA SER A 95 -7.25 13.14 3.64
C SER A 95 -7.24 14.08 4.85
N THR A 96 -8.39 14.29 5.49
CA THR A 96 -8.55 15.13 6.66
C THR A 96 -9.38 14.41 7.71
N VAL A 97 -8.79 14.14 8.87
CA VAL A 97 -9.50 13.58 10.02
C VAL A 97 -10.27 14.70 10.72
N ARG A 98 -11.61 14.66 10.66
CA ARG A 98 -12.50 15.61 11.37
C ARG A 98 -13.23 14.88 12.51
N GLY A 99 -12.49 14.43 13.52
CA GLY A 99 -13.02 13.79 14.74
C GLY A 99 -12.93 14.73 15.96
N PRO A 100 -13.58 14.41 17.11
CA PRO A 100 -13.57 15.28 18.28
C PRO A 100 -12.12 15.58 18.71
N CYS A 101 -11.84 16.88 18.84
CA CYS A 101 -10.52 17.46 19.02
C CYS A 101 -9.98 17.19 20.44
N ALA A 102 -9.43 16.00 20.65
CA ALA A 102 -8.58 15.68 21.81
C ALA A 102 -7.22 15.09 21.37
N ALA A 103 -6.97 15.01 20.06
CA ALA A 103 -5.67 14.62 19.55
C ALA A 103 -4.68 15.77 19.79
N ALA A 104 -3.67 15.53 20.62
CA ALA A 104 -2.55 16.44 20.73
C ALA A 104 -1.83 16.51 19.38
N VAL A 105 -1.94 17.66 18.71
CA VAL A 105 -1.21 17.92 17.46
C VAL A 105 0.13 18.54 17.86
N PHE A 106 1.20 17.78 17.66
CA PHE A 106 2.55 18.27 17.81
C PHE A 106 3.02 18.81 16.46
N LYS A 107 3.45 20.06 16.45
CA LYS A 107 4.13 20.66 15.30
C LYS A 107 5.60 20.80 15.68
N GLU A 108 6.48 20.36 14.79
CA GLU A 108 7.89 20.63 14.92
C GLU A 108 8.11 22.15 14.85
N VAL A 109 8.71 22.69 15.91
CA VAL A 109 9.16 24.08 15.95
C VAL A 109 10.63 24.02 15.65
N ASP A 110 11.02 24.50 14.47
CA ASP A 110 12.42 24.78 14.17
C ASP A 110 12.85 25.95 15.07
N GLU A 111 13.35 25.63 16.27
CA GLU A 111 14.01 26.64 17.10
C GLU A 111 15.32 27.01 16.39
N PRO A 112 15.54 28.28 16.02
CA PRO A 112 16.82 28.70 15.50
C PRO A 112 17.84 28.45 16.60
N LEU A 113 18.75 27.51 16.36
CA LEU A 113 19.87 27.23 17.25
C LEU A 113 20.62 28.55 17.49
N GLN A 114 20.45 29.13 18.68
CA GLN A 114 21.29 30.23 19.19
C GLN A 114 22.65 29.65 19.56
N LEU A 115 23.36 29.11 18.56
CA LEU A 115 24.73 28.67 18.71
C LEU A 115 25.60 29.93 18.72
N ASP A 116 26.09 30.28 19.90
CA ASP A 116 27.14 31.27 20.02
C ASP A 116 28.43 30.70 19.44
N MET A 117 28.67 30.98 18.16
CA MET A 117 29.87 30.58 17.44
C MET A 117 31.01 31.60 17.62
N SER A 118 30.87 32.61 18.49
CA SER A 118 31.90 33.65 18.66
C SER A 118 33.21 33.11 19.26
N GLU A 119 33.16 31.98 19.95
CA GLU A 119 34.32 31.25 20.47
C GLU A 119 34.94 30.26 19.45
N LEU A 120 34.28 30.03 18.30
CA LEU A 120 34.80 29.15 17.25
C LEU A 120 35.72 29.94 16.30
N SER A 121 36.88 30.34 16.81
CA SER A 121 37.96 30.85 15.97
C SER A 121 39.03 29.77 15.80
N LEU A 122 39.42 29.51 14.56
CA LEU A 122 40.65 28.77 14.28
C LEU A 122 41.81 29.70 14.64
N SER A 123 42.51 29.41 15.73
CA SER A 123 43.76 30.09 16.04
C SER A 123 44.75 29.80 14.91
N ASP A 124 45.36 30.86 14.36
CA ASP A 124 46.36 30.85 13.27
C ASP A 124 47.65 30.05 13.56
N GLU A 125 47.68 29.22 14.61
CA GLU A 125 48.84 28.38 14.96
C GLU A 125 49.20 27.34 13.87
N PHE A 126 48.31 27.06 12.92
CA PHE A 126 48.62 26.21 11.77
C PHE A 126 49.32 26.95 10.60
N ALA A 127 49.34 28.28 10.58
CA ALA A 127 49.93 29.04 9.47
C ALA A 127 51.47 29.21 9.56
N LYS A 128 52.10 28.85 10.69
CA LYS A 128 53.54 29.12 10.93
C LYS A 128 54.47 27.90 10.95
N ARG A 129 54.01 26.70 10.56
CA ARG A 129 54.83 25.47 10.57
C ARG A 129 55.41 25.02 9.22
N SER A 130 55.37 25.84 8.18
CA SER A 130 56.14 25.59 6.95
C SER A 130 57.06 26.77 6.61
N ALA A 131 58.28 26.70 7.13
CA ALA A 131 59.45 27.37 6.56
C ALA A 131 60.59 26.34 6.54
#